data_AF-A0A6V7LJ19-F1
#
_entry.id   AF-A0A6V7LJ19-F1
#
_cell.length_a   1.000
_cell.length_b   1.000
_cell.length_c   1.000
_cell.angle_alpha   90.00
_cell.angle_beta   90.00
_cell.angle_gamma   90.00
#
_symmetry.space_group_name_H-M   'P 1'
#
loop_
_entity.id
_entity.type
_entity.pdbx_description
1 polymer ?
#
loop_
_entity_poly.entity_id
_entity_poly.type
_entity_poly.pdbx_seq_one_letter_code
_entity_poly.pdbx_strand_id
1 'polypeptide(L)'
;NLLSIYVGVFFGWTIVDYPLAILKTNGSEEVSVGLEEMADELSNVVMSSRIMLFTSILAVLPITVFLSERFGRRTALGLSMIPFLLYAVTRPAANVASDGKFNTNYTIVFGGITFAMQLYLIPIYVHEISSCDKRGAHGVIRTLFVGIGMYLGYMKTKIWLAPVPVLVNLVLPVVYLIGTRLVPESPVWLARKGRTPEAKR
;
A
#
# COMPACT_ATOMS: atom_id res chain seq x y z
N ASN A 1 -3.18 9.18 11.31
CA ASN A 1 -3.51 8.19 10.26
C ASN A 1 -2.23 7.48 9.80
N LEU A 2 -1.67 6.60 10.67
CA LEU A 2 -0.37 5.93 10.43
C LEU A 2 -0.34 5.10 9.16
N LEU A 3 -1.48 4.50 8.80
CA LEU A 3 -1.61 3.67 7.61
C LEU A 3 -1.44 4.48 6.32
N SER A 4 -1.98 5.70 6.27
CA SER A 4 -1.79 6.57 5.11
C SER A 4 -0.33 6.97 4.92
N ILE A 5 0.42 7.24 5.99
CA ILE A 5 1.89 7.41 5.91
C ILE A 5 2.51 6.17 5.31
N TYR A 6 2.12 4.99 5.76
CA TYR A 6 2.75 3.79 5.23
C TYR A 6 2.41 3.47 3.78
N VAL A 7 1.14 3.67 3.36
CA VAL A 7 0.75 3.59 1.95
C VAL A 7 1.59 4.56 1.11
N GLY A 8 1.79 5.78 1.61
CA GLY A 8 2.73 6.72 1.02
C GLY A 8 4.15 6.13 0.92
N VAL A 9 4.68 5.53 1.99
CA VAL A 9 6.00 4.88 1.99
C VAL A 9 6.08 3.77 0.94
N PHE A 10 5.04 2.95 0.77
CA PHE A 10 4.97 1.92 -0.27
C PHE A 10 5.07 2.50 -1.68
N PHE A 11 4.34 3.59 -1.97
CA PHE A 11 4.47 4.31 -3.25
C PHE A 11 5.85 4.93 -3.42
N GLY A 12 6.36 5.61 -2.39
CA GLY A 12 7.70 6.18 -2.40
C GLY A 12 8.78 5.12 -2.59
N TRP A 13 8.55 3.88 -2.15
CA TRP A 13 9.53 2.81 -2.27
C TRP A 13 9.51 2.15 -3.66
N THR A 14 8.32 1.89 -4.23
CA THR A 14 8.20 1.34 -5.60
C THR A 14 8.76 2.28 -6.66
N ILE A 15 8.84 3.57 -6.39
CA ILE A 15 9.43 4.56 -7.31
C ILE A 15 10.96 4.51 -7.33
N VAL A 16 11.62 4.03 -6.28
CA VAL A 16 13.05 4.33 -6.05
C VAL A 16 13.94 3.08 -5.89
N ASP A 17 13.39 1.86 -5.98
CA ASP A 17 14.18 0.62 -5.81
C ASP A 17 15.22 0.33 -6.92
N TYR A 18 15.25 1.07 -8.03
CA TYR A 18 16.02 0.68 -9.22
C TYR A 18 17.19 1.58 -9.69
N PRO A 19 17.31 2.87 -9.34
CA PRO A 19 18.45 3.68 -9.80
C PRO A 19 19.79 3.34 -9.13
N LEU A 20 19.81 2.61 -7.99
CA LEU A 20 21.04 2.39 -7.23
C LEU A 20 21.99 1.35 -7.86
N ALA A 21 21.50 0.51 -8.77
CA ALA A 21 22.32 -0.42 -9.52
C ALA A 21 23.21 0.29 -10.57
N ILE A 22 22.79 1.47 -11.03
CA ILE A 22 23.44 2.26 -12.10
C ILE A 22 24.73 2.95 -11.60
N LEU A 23 24.84 3.22 -10.29
CA LEU A 23 25.96 3.96 -9.71
C LEU A 23 27.19 3.10 -9.37
N LYS A 24 27.15 1.77 -9.60
CA LYS A 24 28.28 0.87 -9.29
C LYS A 24 29.16 0.49 -10.48
N THR A 25 28.79 0.86 -11.70
CA THR A 25 29.56 0.54 -12.91
C THR A 25 30.36 1.77 -13.37
N ASN A 26 31.62 1.83 -12.93
CA ASN A 26 32.64 2.75 -13.47
C ASN A 26 33.23 2.17 -14.77
N GLY A 27 33.31 2.97 -15.84
CA GLY A 27 34.19 2.71 -17.00
C GLY A 27 33.64 3.14 -18.37
N SER A 28 34.16 4.26 -18.89
CA SER A 28 34.08 4.93 -20.21
C SER A 28 33.47 4.28 -21.47
N GLU A 29 32.76 5.13 -22.25
CA GLU A 29 32.35 5.09 -23.68
C GLU A 29 31.41 3.98 -24.20
N GLU A 30 31.48 2.72 -23.74
CA GLU A 30 30.36 1.75 -23.94
C GLU A 30 29.11 2.15 -23.13
N VAL A 31 29.29 3.13 -22.27
CA VAL A 31 28.34 3.70 -21.31
C VAL A 31 27.18 4.40 -21.99
N SER A 32 27.30 5.03 -23.17
CA SER A 32 26.15 5.75 -23.74
C SER A 32 25.07 4.80 -24.28
N VAL A 33 25.48 3.77 -25.02
CA VAL A 33 24.57 2.74 -25.57
C VAL A 33 24.09 1.80 -24.45
N GLY A 34 24.99 1.41 -23.54
CA GLY A 34 24.63 0.62 -22.36
C GLY A 34 23.69 1.38 -21.40
N LEU A 35 23.88 2.68 -21.20
CA LEU A 35 22.94 3.50 -20.42
C LEU A 35 21.59 3.62 -21.11
N GLU A 36 21.54 3.68 -22.43
CA GLU A 36 20.30 3.81 -23.18
C GLU A 36 19.50 2.50 -23.15
N GLU A 37 20.15 1.35 -23.37
CA GLU A 37 19.53 0.02 -23.21
C GLU A 37 19.13 -0.27 -21.75
N MET A 38 19.98 0.07 -20.78
CA MET A 38 19.64 -0.08 -19.36
C MET A 38 18.54 0.90 -18.92
N ALA A 39 18.48 2.10 -19.47
CA ALA A 39 17.41 3.06 -19.22
C ALA A 39 16.09 2.59 -19.83
N ASP A 40 16.12 1.96 -21.00
CA ASP A 40 14.93 1.39 -21.63
C ASP A 40 14.44 0.15 -20.86
N GLU A 41 15.35 -0.75 -20.45
CA GLU A 41 15.01 -1.88 -19.60
C GLU A 41 14.44 -1.43 -18.24
N LEU A 42 15.03 -0.38 -17.66
CA LEU A 42 14.51 0.26 -16.44
C LEU A 42 13.11 0.85 -16.65
N SER A 43 12.92 1.59 -17.74
CA SER A 43 11.63 2.18 -18.11
C SER A 43 10.56 1.08 -18.24
N ASN A 44 10.90 -0.02 -18.91
CA ASN A 44 10.03 -1.17 -19.12
C ASN A 44 9.69 -1.92 -17.81
N VAL A 45 10.65 -2.09 -16.90
CA VAL A 45 10.42 -2.70 -15.57
C VAL A 45 9.54 -1.79 -14.69
N VAL A 46 9.79 -0.48 -14.71
CA VAL A 46 8.96 0.50 -13.98
C VAL A 46 7.55 0.55 -14.57
N MET A 47 7.42 0.54 -15.89
CA MET A 47 6.13 0.58 -16.58
C MET A 47 5.32 -0.69 -16.31
N SER A 48 5.94 -1.87 -16.39
CA SER A 48 5.27 -3.15 -16.08
C SER A 48 4.82 -3.22 -14.62
N SER A 49 5.66 -2.78 -13.67
CA SER A 49 5.29 -2.69 -12.24
C SER A 49 4.08 -1.78 -12.01
N ARG A 50 4.02 -0.64 -12.71
CA ARG A 50 2.88 0.30 -12.63
C ARG A 50 1.61 -0.29 -13.22
N ILE A 51 1.70 -0.92 -14.39
CA ILE A 51 0.55 -1.59 -15.02
C ILE A 51 -0.01 -2.65 -14.08
N MET A 52 0.83 -3.45 -13.41
CA MET A 52 0.40 -4.48 -12.46
C MET A 52 -0.29 -3.90 -11.22
N LEU A 53 0.15 -2.72 -10.74
CA LEU A 53 -0.58 -2.00 -9.69
C LEU A 53 -1.98 -1.62 -10.16
N PHE A 54 -2.10 -0.96 -11.31
CA PHE A 54 -3.40 -0.52 -11.83
C PHE A 54 -4.35 -1.69 -12.11
N THR A 55 -3.86 -2.79 -12.69
CA THR A 55 -4.69 -3.97 -12.96
C THR A 55 -5.17 -4.63 -11.67
N SER A 56 -4.29 -4.74 -10.65
CA SER A 56 -4.67 -5.31 -9.36
C SER A 56 -5.72 -4.47 -8.62
N ILE A 57 -5.66 -3.14 -8.77
CA ILE A 57 -6.65 -2.23 -8.18
C ILE A 57 -8.01 -2.46 -8.83
N LEU A 58 -8.09 -2.46 -10.15
CA LEU A 58 -9.36 -2.64 -10.86
C LEU A 58 -10.00 -4.00 -10.57
N ALA A 59 -9.18 -5.06 -10.50
CA ALA A 59 -9.68 -6.41 -10.28
C ALA A 59 -10.32 -6.63 -8.90
N VAL A 60 -9.80 -5.98 -7.85
CA VAL A 60 -10.24 -6.26 -6.47
C VAL A 60 -11.39 -5.37 -5.97
N LEU A 61 -11.68 -4.25 -6.64
CA LEU A 61 -12.74 -3.34 -6.21
C LEU A 61 -14.11 -4.03 -6.03
N PRO A 62 -14.61 -4.86 -6.98
CA PRO A 62 -15.90 -5.53 -6.81
C PRO A 62 -15.92 -6.48 -5.60
N ILE A 63 -14.82 -7.20 -5.39
CA ILE A 63 -14.65 -8.13 -4.26
C ILE A 63 -14.67 -7.36 -2.94
N THR A 64 -14.00 -6.22 -2.90
CA THR A 64 -13.93 -5.35 -1.72
C THR A 64 -15.31 -4.83 -1.34
N VAL A 65 -16.08 -4.35 -2.33
CA VAL A 65 -17.45 -3.87 -2.13
C VAL A 65 -18.32 -4.98 -1.54
N PHE A 66 -18.32 -6.16 -2.17
CA PHE A 66 -19.08 -7.32 -1.72
C PHE A 66 -18.73 -7.72 -0.28
N LEU A 67 -17.45 -7.76 0.04
CA LEU A 67 -16.95 -8.12 1.36
C LEU A 67 -17.39 -7.10 2.42
N SER A 68 -17.32 -5.80 2.10
CA SER A 68 -17.68 -4.71 3.01
C SER A 68 -19.18 -4.64 3.33
N GLU A 69 -20.03 -5.04 2.39
CA GLU A 69 -21.48 -5.11 2.59
C GLU A 69 -21.89 -6.36 3.37
N ARG A 70 -21.19 -7.48 3.14
CA ARG A 70 -21.50 -8.75 3.81
C ARG A 70 -21.01 -8.80 5.26
N PHE A 71 -19.75 -8.46 5.51
CA PHE A 71 -19.07 -8.66 6.80
C PHE A 71 -18.89 -7.39 7.64
N GLY A 72 -19.26 -6.23 7.10
CA GLY A 72 -19.06 -4.95 7.76
C GLY A 72 -17.74 -4.27 7.35
N ARG A 73 -17.67 -2.97 7.62
CA ARG A 73 -16.56 -2.12 7.19
C ARG A 73 -15.31 -2.40 8.02
N ARG A 74 -15.44 -2.58 9.34
CA ARG A 74 -14.31 -2.91 10.23
C ARG A 74 -13.72 -4.27 9.89
N THR A 75 -14.54 -5.28 9.67
CA THR A 75 -14.07 -6.63 9.30
C THR A 75 -13.35 -6.62 7.94
N ALA A 76 -13.90 -5.90 6.95
CA ALA A 76 -13.25 -5.75 5.65
C ALA A 76 -11.92 -4.99 5.76
N LEU A 77 -11.85 -3.96 6.62
CA LEU A 77 -10.59 -3.25 6.92
C LEU A 77 -9.56 -4.20 7.55
N GLY A 78 -9.97 -5.09 8.46
CA GLY A 78 -9.11 -6.14 9.00
C GLY A 78 -8.63 -7.14 7.94
N LEU A 79 -9.54 -7.63 7.08
CA LEU A 79 -9.19 -8.60 6.03
C LEU A 79 -8.21 -8.02 5.01
N SER A 80 -8.28 -6.72 4.74
CA SER A 80 -7.33 -6.04 3.84
C SER A 80 -5.87 -6.15 4.29
N MET A 81 -5.60 -6.46 5.56
CA MET A 81 -4.23 -6.66 6.06
C MET A 81 -3.63 -8.02 5.68
N ILE A 82 -4.43 -9.00 5.27
CA ILE A 82 -3.92 -10.31 4.86
C ILE A 82 -3.05 -10.21 3.60
N PRO A 83 -3.53 -9.64 2.46
CA PRO A 83 -2.69 -9.46 1.29
C PRO A 83 -1.48 -8.56 1.57
N PHE A 84 -1.61 -7.66 2.55
CA PHE A 84 -0.51 -6.80 2.96
C PHE A 84 0.62 -7.57 3.66
N LEU A 85 0.27 -8.47 4.57
CA LEU A 85 1.26 -9.32 5.24
C LEU A 85 1.97 -10.21 4.23
N LEU A 86 1.25 -10.71 3.22
CA LEU A 86 1.85 -11.45 2.10
C LEU A 86 2.85 -10.59 1.33
N TYR A 87 2.50 -9.33 1.02
CA TYR A 87 3.44 -8.39 0.41
C TYR A 87 4.69 -8.18 1.29
N ALA A 88 4.51 -7.93 2.59
CA ALA A 88 5.61 -7.65 3.51
C ALA A 88 6.59 -8.83 3.67
N VAL A 89 6.10 -10.07 3.57
CA VAL A 89 6.93 -11.30 3.69
C VAL A 89 7.60 -11.68 2.37
N THR A 90 6.87 -11.54 1.25
CA THR A 90 7.38 -11.98 -0.06
C THR A 90 8.41 -11.01 -0.63
N ARG A 91 8.31 -9.71 -0.33
CA ARG A 91 9.21 -8.68 -0.88
C ARG A 91 10.67 -8.82 -0.44
N PRO A 92 11.01 -9.04 0.84
CA PRO A 92 12.39 -9.30 1.27
C PRO A 92 12.93 -10.61 0.67
N ALA A 93 12.09 -11.64 0.55
CA ALA A 93 12.47 -12.91 -0.06
C ALA A 93 12.77 -12.77 -1.57
N ALA A 94 12.08 -11.86 -2.27
CA ALA A 94 12.33 -11.54 -3.67
C ALA A 94 13.68 -10.89 -3.91
N ASN A 95 14.19 -10.10 -2.96
CA ASN A 95 15.49 -9.43 -3.08
C ASN A 95 16.70 -10.37 -2.86
N VAL A 96 16.48 -11.57 -2.30
CA VAL A 96 17.54 -12.55 -2.00
C VAL A 96 17.71 -13.59 -3.13
N ALA A 97 16.69 -13.81 -3.95
CA ALA A 97 16.74 -14.77 -5.05
C ALA A 97 17.37 -14.12 -6.31
N SER A 98 18.54 -14.63 -6.70
CA SER A 98 19.43 -14.08 -7.74
C SER A 98 18.86 -13.96 -9.17
N ASP A 99 17.64 -14.43 -9.44
CA ASP A 99 16.99 -14.35 -10.76
C ASP A 99 15.95 -13.20 -10.91
N GLY A 100 15.85 -12.31 -9.89
CA GLY A 100 15.52 -10.87 -9.94
C GLY A 100 14.21 -10.35 -10.56
N LYS A 101 13.76 -10.85 -11.71
CA LYS A 101 12.68 -10.26 -12.52
C LYS A 101 11.31 -10.87 -12.25
N PHE A 102 11.25 -12.18 -12.05
CA PHE A 102 9.97 -12.87 -11.87
C PHE A 102 9.38 -12.65 -10.47
N ASN A 103 10.19 -12.64 -9.41
CA ASN A 103 9.69 -12.56 -8.03
C ASN A 103 9.14 -11.16 -7.67
N THR A 104 9.79 -10.09 -8.12
CA THR A 104 9.43 -8.72 -7.71
C THR A 104 8.05 -8.29 -8.22
N ASN A 105 7.68 -8.68 -9.43
CA ASN A 105 6.41 -8.31 -10.06
C ASN A 105 5.19 -8.93 -9.38
N TYR A 106 5.26 -10.19 -8.93
CA TYR A 106 4.15 -10.81 -8.20
C TYR A 106 3.94 -10.21 -6.82
N THR A 107 5.01 -9.80 -6.12
CA THR A 107 4.87 -9.15 -4.80
C THR A 107 4.06 -7.85 -4.90
N ILE A 108 4.25 -7.08 -5.97
CA ILE A 108 3.60 -5.79 -6.19
C ILE A 108 2.07 -5.94 -6.31
N VAL A 109 1.59 -7.05 -6.86
CA VAL A 109 0.16 -7.36 -6.98
C VAL A 109 -0.50 -7.41 -5.60
N PHE A 110 0.12 -8.06 -4.61
CA PHE A 110 -0.41 -8.13 -3.24
C PHE A 110 -0.45 -6.75 -2.56
N GLY A 111 0.56 -5.91 -2.84
CA GLY A 111 0.57 -4.52 -2.39
C GLY A 111 -0.56 -3.69 -3.02
N GLY A 112 -0.77 -3.83 -4.33
CA GLY A 112 -1.83 -3.16 -5.07
C GLY A 112 -3.24 -3.59 -4.65
N ILE A 113 -3.47 -4.88 -4.41
CA ILE A 113 -4.72 -5.43 -3.85
C ILE A 113 -5.03 -4.77 -2.51
N THR A 114 -4.04 -4.74 -1.61
CA THR A 114 -4.22 -4.10 -0.30
C THR A 114 -4.59 -2.63 -0.45
N PHE A 115 -3.84 -1.91 -1.29
CA PHE A 115 -4.04 -0.49 -1.50
C PHE A 115 -5.45 -0.19 -2.00
N ALA A 116 -5.93 -0.95 -2.99
CA ALA A 116 -7.27 -0.81 -3.53
C ALA A 116 -8.36 -1.02 -2.47
N MET A 117 -8.21 -2.06 -1.64
CA MET A 117 -9.12 -2.30 -0.52
C MET A 117 -9.17 -1.09 0.42
N GLN A 118 -8.01 -0.56 0.80
CA GLN A 118 -7.91 0.58 1.73
C GLN A 118 -8.37 1.91 1.13
N LEU A 119 -8.10 2.12 -0.16
CA LEU A 119 -8.54 3.30 -0.92
C LEU A 119 -10.07 3.40 -0.92
N TYR A 120 -10.76 2.26 -1.01
CA TYR A 120 -12.21 2.19 -0.96
C TYR A 120 -12.76 2.21 0.48
N LEU A 121 -12.27 1.32 1.35
CA LEU A 121 -12.89 1.06 2.65
C LEU A 121 -12.75 2.21 3.63
N ILE A 122 -11.57 2.81 3.72
CA ILE A 122 -11.29 3.80 4.76
C ILE A 122 -12.10 5.10 4.53
N PRO A 123 -12.22 5.71 3.31
CA PRO A 123 -13.01 6.93 3.17
C PRO A 123 -14.50 6.68 3.41
N ILE A 124 -15.01 5.50 3.04
CA ILE A 124 -16.39 5.09 3.35
C ILE A 124 -16.58 4.96 4.85
N TYR A 125 -15.69 4.24 5.53
CA TYR A 125 -15.75 4.08 6.97
C TYR A 125 -15.72 5.45 7.68
N VAL A 126 -14.79 6.32 7.30
CA VAL A 126 -14.69 7.69 7.83
C VAL A 126 -15.97 8.47 7.54
N HIS A 127 -16.53 8.38 6.34
CA HIS A 127 -17.77 9.08 5.98
C HIS A 127 -18.98 8.61 6.80
N GLU A 128 -19.05 7.32 7.09
CA GLU A 128 -20.13 6.70 7.87
C GLU A 128 -20.05 7.04 9.37
N ILE A 129 -18.85 7.30 9.92
CA ILE A 129 -18.67 7.72 11.32
C ILE A 129 -18.62 9.24 11.52
N SER A 130 -18.33 10.01 10.48
CA SER A 130 -18.09 11.46 10.61
C SER A 130 -19.35 12.28 10.40
N SER A 131 -19.56 13.26 11.28
CA SER A 131 -20.56 14.32 11.15
C SER A 131 -20.33 15.13 9.85
N CYS A 132 -21.41 15.60 9.20
CA CYS A 132 -21.34 16.29 7.90
C CYS A 132 -20.28 17.39 7.83
N ASP A 133 -20.11 18.17 8.91
CA ASP A 133 -19.24 19.35 8.93
C ASP A 133 -17.74 19.01 8.96
N LYS A 134 -17.35 17.80 9.41
CA LYS A 134 -15.93 17.41 9.57
C LYS A 134 -15.43 16.43 8.50
N ARG A 135 -16.31 16.00 7.59
CA ARG A 135 -15.99 15.02 6.53
C ARG A 135 -14.84 15.49 5.63
N GLY A 136 -14.85 16.77 5.23
CA GLY A 136 -13.80 17.35 4.40
C GLY A 136 -12.44 17.37 5.10
N ALA A 137 -12.40 17.74 6.39
CA ALA A 137 -11.17 17.80 7.17
C ALA A 137 -10.48 16.43 7.29
N HIS A 138 -11.24 15.36 7.50
CA HIS A 138 -10.68 14.00 7.56
C HIS A 138 -10.11 13.52 6.21
N GLY A 139 -10.70 13.96 5.09
CA GLY A 139 -10.15 13.72 3.75
C GLY A 139 -8.78 14.37 3.56
N VAL A 140 -8.66 15.66 3.88
CA VAL A 140 -7.40 16.41 3.73
C VAL A 140 -6.31 15.85 4.65
N ILE A 141 -6.64 15.56 5.91
CA ILE A 141 -5.71 14.93 6.86
C ILE A 141 -5.18 13.61 6.29
N ARG A 142 -6.02 12.76 5.71
CA ARG A 142 -5.53 11.52 5.08
C ARG A 142 -4.51 11.83 3.98
N THR A 143 -4.85 12.69 3.04
CA THR A 143 -3.99 12.99 1.88
C THR A 143 -2.64 13.54 2.32
N LEU A 144 -2.61 14.40 3.35
CA LEU A 144 -1.37 14.89 3.95
C LEU A 144 -0.51 13.76 4.52
N PHE A 145 -1.12 12.82 5.26
CA PHE A 145 -0.41 11.67 5.80
C PHE A 145 0.17 10.78 4.67
N VAL A 146 -0.56 10.58 3.56
CA VAL A 146 -0.02 9.89 2.38
C VAL A 146 1.18 10.63 1.78
N GLY A 147 1.09 11.95 1.63
CA GLY A 147 2.19 12.77 1.11
C GLY A 147 3.46 12.68 1.97
N ILE A 148 3.32 12.77 3.29
CA ILE A 148 4.43 12.59 4.25
C ILE A 148 5.04 11.20 4.10
N GLY A 149 4.20 10.18 3.98
CA GLY A 149 4.61 8.82 3.72
C GLY A 149 5.46 8.66 2.46
N MET A 150 4.99 9.22 1.36
CA MET A 150 5.68 9.18 0.08
C MET A 150 7.05 9.85 0.17
N TYR A 151 7.13 11.01 0.82
CA TYR A 151 8.39 11.69 1.09
C TYR A 151 9.37 10.84 1.92
N LEU A 152 8.89 10.17 2.97
CA LEU A 152 9.70 9.25 3.78
C LEU A 152 10.18 8.04 2.97
N GLY A 153 9.33 7.52 2.07
CA GLY A 153 9.70 6.47 1.13
C GLY A 153 10.83 6.88 0.19
N TYR A 154 10.80 8.12 -0.33
CA TYR A 154 11.89 8.66 -1.14
C TYR A 154 13.20 8.81 -0.38
N MET A 155 13.15 9.29 0.87
CA MET A 155 14.35 9.44 1.70
C MET A 155 15.01 8.10 2.03
N LYS A 156 14.23 7.02 2.02
CA LYS A 156 14.67 5.69 2.40
C LYS A 156 15.80 5.18 1.50
N THR A 157 15.70 5.42 0.19
CA THR A 157 16.69 5.00 -0.81
C THR A 157 18.08 5.56 -0.55
N LYS A 158 18.18 6.76 0.03
CA LYS A 158 19.48 7.42 0.23
C LYS A 158 20.15 7.07 1.56
N ILE A 159 19.41 6.62 2.58
CA ILE A 159 19.87 6.70 3.98
C ILE A 159 19.85 5.34 4.71
N TRP A 160 18.99 4.37 4.35
CA TRP A 160 18.74 3.22 5.23
C TRP A 160 19.47 1.94 4.77
N LEU A 161 20.34 1.43 5.64
CA LEU A 161 20.86 0.05 5.57
C LEU A 161 19.69 -0.96 5.64
N ALA A 162 19.87 -2.09 4.96
CA ALA A 162 18.85 -3.05 4.55
C ALA A 162 17.89 -3.68 5.60
N PRO A 163 18.10 -3.70 6.94
CA PRO A 163 17.14 -4.40 7.83
C PRO A 163 15.98 -3.54 8.38
N VAL A 164 16.15 -2.22 8.55
CA VAL A 164 15.08 -1.34 9.08
C VAL A 164 13.80 -1.30 8.21
N PRO A 165 13.90 -1.33 6.86
CA PRO A 165 12.75 -1.45 5.97
C PRO A 165 11.79 -2.58 6.34
N VAL A 166 12.31 -3.77 6.64
CA VAL A 166 11.53 -5.00 6.77
C VAL A 166 10.75 -5.04 8.09
N LEU A 167 11.39 -4.62 9.19
CA LEU A 167 10.76 -4.55 10.50
C LEU A 167 9.58 -3.57 10.51
N VAL A 168 9.75 -2.39 9.91
CA VAL A 168 8.67 -1.39 9.79
C VAL A 168 7.51 -1.95 8.96
N ASN A 169 7.80 -2.75 7.93
CA ASN A 169 6.78 -3.37 7.08
C ASN A 169 5.93 -4.42 7.80
N LEU A 170 6.50 -5.14 8.78
CA LEU A 170 5.80 -6.16 9.56
C LEU A 170 5.11 -5.61 10.82
N VAL A 171 5.69 -4.60 11.47
CA VAL A 171 5.14 -4.05 12.73
C VAL A 171 3.86 -3.26 12.48
N LEU A 172 3.82 -2.43 11.43
CA LEU A 172 2.67 -1.58 11.12
C LEU A 172 1.34 -2.31 10.86
N PRO A 173 1.28 -3.41 10.07
CA PRO A 173 0.02 -4.13 9.86
C PRO A 173 -0.46 -4.82 11.13
N VAL A 174 0.45 -5.26 11.99
CA VAL A 174 0.11 -5.85 13.29
C VAL A 174 -0.51 -4.79 14.21
N VAL A 175 0.10 -3.60 14.30
CA VAL A 175 -0.46 -2.47 15.05
C VAL A 175 -1.83 -2.08 14.51
N TYR A 176 -2.02 -2.12 13.19
CA TYR A 176 -3.31 -1.83 12.57
C TYR A 176 -4.37 -2.90 12.86
N LEU A 177 -4.02 -4.20 12.80
CA LEU A 177 -4.94 -5.28 13.18
C LEU A 177 -5.40 -5.15 14.64
N ILE A 178 -4.51 -4.69 15.53
CA ILE A 178 -4.88 -4.39 16.92
C ILE A 178 -5.80 -3.16 16.97
N GLY A 179 -5.44 -2.07 16.29
CA GLY A 179 -6.22 -0.82 16.27
C GLY A 179 -7.62 -0.98 15.69
N THR A 180 -7.79 -1.77 14.63
CA THR A 180 -9.11 -2.06 14.05
C THR A 180 -10.03 -2.80 15.01
N ARG A 181 -9.51 -3.49 16.03
CA ARG A 181 -10.34 -4.12 17.06
C ARG A 181 -10.90 -3.14 18.08
N LEU A 182 -10.23 -2.00 18.30
CA LEU A 182 -10.64 -0.95 19.23
C LEU A 182 -11.70 -0.01 18.64
N VAL A 183 -11.76 0.05 17.32
CA VAL A 183 -12.63 0.96 16.57
C VAL A 183 -14.03 0.34 16.43
N PRO A 184 -15.13 1.10 16.62
CA PRO A 184 -16.49 0.56 16.48
C PRO A 184 -16.81 0.22 15.01
N GLU A 185 -17.75 -0.70 14.81
CA GLU A 185 -18.29 -0.98 13.47
C GLU A 185 -19.08 0.22 12.95
N SER A 186 -19.22 0.33 11.63
CA SER A 186 -19.97 1.44 11.03
C SER A 186 -21.44 1.45 11.50
N PRO A 187 -21.94 2.57 12.08
CA PRO A 187 -23.32 2.68 12.54
C PRO A 187 -24.32 2.57 11.38
N VAL A 188 -23.94 3.06 10.19
CA VAL A 188 -24.76 2.97 8.97
C VAL A 188 -24.91 1.51 8.54
N TRP A 189 -23.83 0.71 8.58
CA TRP A 189 -23.90 -0.71 8.27
C TRP A 189 -24.70 -1.49 9.31
N LEU A 190 -24.50 -1.20 10.59
CA LEU A 190 -25.27 -1.82 11.68
C LEU A 190 -26.77 -1.54 11.55
N ALA A 191 -27.14 -0.30 11.21
CA ALA A 191 -28.53 0.07 10.93
C ALA A 191 -29.11 -0.69 9.72
N ARG A 192 -28.35 -0.82 8.62
CA ARG A 192 -28.75 -1.60 7.43
C ARG A 192 -28.93 -3.10 7.71
N LYS A 193 -28.19 -3.65 8.68
CA LYS A 193 -28.32 -5.05 9.12
C LYS A 193 -29.40 -5.27 10.18
N GLY A 194 -30.19 -4.24 10.52
CA GLY A 194 -31.25 -4.34 11.53
C GLY A 194 -30.74 -4.33 12.98
N ARG A 195 -29.44 -4.07 13.21
CA ARG A 195 -28.82 -4.01 14.55
C ARG A 195 -28.87 -2.58 15.10
N THR A 196 -30.08 -2.02 15.16
CA THR A 196 -30.33 -0.64 15.59
C THR A 196 -29.91 -0.32 17.03
N PRO A 197 -29.91 -1.24 18.02
CA PRO A 197 -29.42 -0.95 19.36
C PRO A 197 -27.90 -0.69 19.38
N GLU A 198 -27.15 -1.38 18.54
CA GLU A 198 -25.70 -1.22 18.43
C GLU A 198 -25.30 0.01 17.60
N ALA A 199 -26.15 0.42 16.64
CA ALA A 199 -25.92 1.59 15.82
C ALA A 199 -26.06 2.94 16.57
N LYS A 200 -26.75 2.95 17.72
CA LYS A 200 -26.98 4.15 18.54
C LYS A 200 -25.91 4.38 19.61
N ARG A 201 -24.98 3.42 19.77
CA ARG A 201 -23.96 3.42 20.82
C ARG A 201 -22.67 4.06 20.33
#